data_AF-A0AAD4MTZ8-F1
#
_entry.id   AF-A0AAD4MTZ8-F1
#
_cell.length_a   1.000
_cell.length_b   1.000
_cell.length_c   1.000
_cell.angle_alpha   90.00
_cell.angle_beta   90.00
_cell.angle_gamma   90.00
#
_symmetry.space_group_name_H-M   'P 1'
#
loop_
_entity.id
_entity.type
_entity.pdbx_description
1 polymer ?
#
loop_
_entity_poly.entity_id
_entity_poly.type
_entity_poly.pdbx_seq_one_letter_code
_entity_poly.pdbx_strand_id
1 'polypeptide(L)'
;MNSTNKIPSDMEYTKYLNLAFSIARAVFHVITVLFTFHVIYCSKFGNKSTKLDRISNTFFIFLASRGLGAVLAAPFHVYLTAYWSPEGGHNYEPYALLWLGLVMLIHGFISTLSALLLTLERCLALTFPTHYKFRIAKWFPWFTVACFILAIVFVAFNVLREIPLDVEKGHPYGQYQQDISGGLRLYQVIDHRTLVIS
;
A
#
# COMPACT_ATOMS: atom_id res chain seq x y z
N MET A 1 31.10 17.23 38.10
CA MET A 1 30.40 15.93 38.02
C MET A 1 29.49 15.97 36.81
N ASN A 2 29.88 15.26 35.74
CA ASN A 2 29.15 15.22 34.47
C ASN A 2 27.84 14.43 34.63
N SER A 3 26.69 15.09 34.46
CA SER A 3 25.43 14.41 34.23
C SER A 3 25.41 13.90 32.78
N THR A 4 25.85 12.67 32.57
CA THR A 4 25.54 11.94 31.34
C THR A 4 24.02 11.75 31.28
N ASN A 5 23.34 12.63 30.55
CA ASN A 5 21.99 12.42 30.07
C ASN A 5 22.01 11.14 29.21
N LYS A 6 21.76 9.99 29.83
CA LYS A 6 21.44 8.76 29.11
C LYS A 6 20.11 9.01 28.41
N ILE A 7 20.16 9.17 27.10
CA ILE A 7 18.98 9.03 26.24
C ILE A 7 18.33 7.69 26.64
N PRO A 8 17.00 7.64 26.88
CA PRO A 8 16.33 6.41 27.29
C PRO A 8 16.57 5.32 26.25
N SER A 9 17.05 4.16 26.69
CA SER A 9 17.25 2.94 25.89
C SER A 9 16.04 2.59 25.00
N ASP A 10 14.85 3.00 25.42
CA ASP A 10 13.58 2.71 24.78
C ASP A 10 13.40 3.47 23.46
N MET A 11 13.94 4.68 23.34
CA MET A 11 13.90 5.46 22.09
C MET A 11 14.85 4.93 21.03
N GLU A 12 16.02 4.41 21.43
CA GLU A 12 16.94 3.75 20.49
C GLU A 12 16.37 2.42 20.01
N TYR A 13 15.83 1.61 20.94
CA TYR A 13 15.19 0.33 20.62
C TYR A 13 14.05 0.48 19.60
N THR A 14 13.19 1.49 19.78
CA THR A 14 12.07 1.77 18.86
C THR A 14 12.55 2.13 17.45
N LYS A 15 13.67 2.86 17.31
CA LYS A 15 14.24 3.22 16.01
C LYS A 15 14.73 1.99 15.24
N TYR A 16 15.45 1.09 15.92
CA TYR A 16 15.94 -0.14 15.29
C TYR A 16 14.80 -1.11 14.94
N LEU A 17 13.76 -1.19 15.78
CA LEU A 17 12.55 -1.93 15.43
C LEU A 17 11.88 -1.38 14.16
N ASN A 18 11.74 -0.06 14.03
CA ASN A 18 11.16 0.56 12.84
C ASN A 18 11.97 0.27 11.57
N LEU A 19 13.30 0.26 11.67
CA LEU A 19 14.15 -0.18 10.55
C LEU A 19 13.90 -1.64 10.19
N ALA A 20 13.89 -2.53 11.18
CA ALA A 20 13.67 -3.96 10.97
C ALA A 20 12.31 -4.22 10.29
N PHE A 21 11.26 -3.52 10.72
CA PHE A 21 9.95 -3.57 10.07
C PHE A 21 9.99 -3.01 8.64
N SER A 22 10.71 -1.91 8.40
CA SER A 22 10.84 -1.34 7.05
C SER A 22 11.54 -2.30 6.08
N ILE A 23 12.63 -2.93 6.52
CA ILE A 23 13.36 -3.96 5.76
C ILE A 23 12.45 -5.17 5.50
N ALA A 24 11.78 -5.68 6.54
CA ALA A 24 10.86 -6.80 6.40
C ALA A 24 9.75 -6.50 5.40
N ARG A 25 9.13 -5.30 5.48
CA ARG A 25 8.12 -4.84 4.51
C ARG A 25 8.66 -4.82 3.09
N ALA A 26 9.86 -4.27 2.88
CA ALA A 26 10.49 -4.24 1.55
C ALA A 26 10.72 -5.66 0.99
N VAL A 27 11.17 -6.60 1.83
CA VAL A 27 11.35 -8.02 1.44
C VAL A 27 10.01 -8.67 1.07
N PHE A 28 8.98 -8.53 1.90
CA PHE A 28 7.64 -9.05 1.60
C PHE A 28 7.05 -8.45 0.32
N HIS A 29 7.37 -7.20 0.04
CA HIS A 29 6.96 -6.51 -1.17
C HIS A 29 7.57 -7.14 -2.42
N VAL A 30 8.87 -7.41 -2.40
CA VAL A 30 9.59 -8.12 -3.48
C VAL A 30 9.00 -9.52 -3.70
N ILE A 31 8.77 -10.27 -2.61
CA ILE A 31 8.14 -11.59 -2.70
C ILE A 31 6.75 -11.49 -3.34
N THR A 32 5.95 -10.50 -2.95
CA THR A 32 4.60 -10.27 -3.49
C THR A 32 4.66 -9.98 -4.99
N VAL A 33 5.58 -9.11 -5.44
CA VAL A 33 5.81 -8.81 -6.86
C VAL A 33 6.13 -10.09 -7.61
N LEU A 34 7.16 -10.82 -7.17
CA LEU A 34 7.61 -12.05 -7.83
C LEU A 34 6.50 -13.10 -7.91
N PHE A 35 5.82 -13.35 -6.79
CA PHE A 35 4.73 -14.32 -6.75
C PHE A 35 3.58 -13.93 -7.67
N THR A 36 3.18 -12.66 -7.66
CA THR A 36 2.06 -12.17 -8.48
C THR A 36 2.37 -12.30 -9.98
N PHE A 37 3.56 -11.88 -10.41
CA PHE A 37 3.98 -12.05 -11.80
C PHE A 37 4.14 -13.51 -12.19
N HIS A 38 4.64 -14.35 -11.28
CA HIS A 38 4.74 -15.78 -11.51
C HIS A 38 3.37 -16.44 -11.71
N VAL A 39 2.37 -16.11 -10.90
CA VAL A 39 0.99 -16.62 -11.06
C VAL A 39 0.39 -16.14 -12.39
N ILE A 40 0.60 -14.88 -12.76
CA ILE A 40 0.15 -14.35 -14.07
C ILE A 40 0.83 -15.11 -15.22
N TYR A 41 2.15 -15.33 -15.12
CA TYR A 41 2.92 -16.07 -16.12
C TYR A 41 2.42 -17.50 -16.26
N CYS A 42 2.29 -18.25 -15.16
CA CYS A 42 1.78 -19.62 -15.14
C CYS A 42 0.34 -19.70 -15.69
N SER A 43 -0.48 -18.67 -15.48
CA SER A 43 -1.84 -18.63 -16.04
C SER A 43 -1.87 -18.51 -17.57
N LYS A 44 -0.96 -17.74 -18.17
CA LYS A 44 -0.95 -17.46 -19.61
C LYS A 44 -0.04 -18.38 -20.41
N PHE A 45 1.13 -18.69 -19.86
CA PHE A 45 2.25 -19.35 -20.54
C PHE A 45 2.70 -20.64 -19.84
N GLY A 46 2.01 -21.06 -18.78
CA GLY A 46 2.32 -22.30 -18.07
C GLY A 46 2.22 -23.52 -18.98
N ASN A 47 3.10 -24.50 -18.76
CA ASN A 47 2.97 -25.82 -19.34
C ASN A 47 1.69 -26.50 -18.84
N LYS A 48 1.20 -27.54 -19.51
CA LYS A 48 -0.04 -28.25 -19.14
C LYS A 48 -0.15 -28.63 -17.64
N SER A 49 0.97 -28.85 -16.95
CA SER A 49 1.02 -29.15 -15.51
C SER A 49 0.93 -27.93 -14.57
N THR A 50 1.30 -26.73 -15.04
CA THR A 50 1.31 -25.48 -14.25
C THR A 50 0.29 -24.45 -14.72
N LYS A 51 -0.41 -24.75 -15.82
CA LYS A 51 -1.39 -23.85 -16.43
C LYS A 51 -2.66 -23.78 -15.58
N LEU A 52 -3.01 -22.57 -15.17
CA LEU A 52 -4.25 -22.29 -14.45
C LEU A 52 -5.38 -22.07 -15.46
N ASP A 53 -5.98 -23.16 -15.95
CA ASP A 53 -6.96 -23.13 -17.05
C ASP A 53 -8.32 -22.45 -16.72
N ARG A 54 -8.56 -22.04 -15.47
CA ARG A 54 -9.83 -21.41 -15.03
C ARG A 54 -9.63 -20.23 -14.09
N ILE A 55 -8.89 -19.22 -14.53
CA ILE A 55 -8.83 -17.93 -13.83
C ILE A 55 -10.03 -17.07 -14.23
N SER A 56 -10.78 -16.56 -13.23
CA SER A 56 -11.82 -15.55 -13.50
C SER A 56 -11.17 -14.23 -13.90
N ASN A 57 -11.82 -13.46 -14.78
CA ASN A 57 -11.33 -12.14 -15.16
C ASN A 57 -11.11 -11.22 -13.95
N THR A 58 -11.97 -11.34 -12.93
CA THR A 58 -11.82 -10.61 -11.66
C THR A 58 -10.58 -11.02 -10.89
N PHE A 59 -10.23 -12.31 -10.86
CA PHE A 59 -8.98 -12.78 -10.24
C PHE A 59 -7.75 -12.30 -11.02
N PHE A 60 -7.85 -12.22 -12.35
CA PHE A 60 -6.80 -11.61 -13.16
C PHE A 60 -6.64 -10.12 -12.86
N ILE A 61 -7.75 -9.37 -12.76
CA ILE A 61 -7.76 -7.95 -12.37
C ILE A 61 -7.17 -7.76 -10.97
N PHE A 62 -7.50 -8.64 -10.02
CA PHE A 62 -6.93 -8.67 -8.68
C PHE A 62 -5.40 -8.85 -8.70
N LEU A 63 -4.90 -9.85 -9.43
CA LEU A 63 -3.46 -10.08 -9.55
C LEU A 63 -2.77 -8.89 -10.24
N ALA A 64 -3.34 -8.39 -11.33
CA ALA A 64 -2.78 -7.27 -12.07
C ALA A 64 -2.70 -6.00 -11.21
N SER A 65 -3.76 -5.67 -10.45
CA SER A 65 -3.77 -4.49 -9.59
C SER A 65 -2.80 -4.61 -8.41
N ARG A 66 -2.69 -5.80 -7.81
CA ARG A 66 -1.67 -6.07 -6.78
C ARG A 66 -0.25 -5.97 -7.32
N GLY A 67 0.03 -6.58 -8.46
CA GLY A 67 1.36 -6.59 -9.07
C GLY A 67 1.79 -5.19 -9.49
N LEU A 68 0.92 -4.46 -10.20
CA LEU A 68 1.19 -3.09 -10.62
C LEU A 68 1.35 -2.15 -9.43
N GLY A 69 0.44 -2.21 -8.46
CA GLY A 69 0.52 -1.38 -7.26
C GLY A 69 1.78 -1.66 -6.44
N ALA A 70 2.20 -2.93 -6.36
CA ALA A 70 3.43 -3.27 -5.68
C ALA A 70 4.67 -2.72 -6.42
N VAL A 71 4.73 -2.84 -7.75
CA VAL A 71 5.82 -2.23 -8.54
C VAL A 71 5.87 -0.71 -8.34
N LEU A 72 4.71 -0.04 -8.38
CA LEU A 72 4.62 1.40 -8.20
C LEU A 72 4.94 1.86 -6.77
N ALA A 73 4.68 1.04 -5.75
CA ALA A 73 5.00 1.33 -4.36
C ALA A 73 6.46 0.99 -3.98
N ALA A 74 7.19 0.21 -4.79
CA ALA A 74 8.56 -0.17 -4.49
C ALA A 74 9.51 1.04 -4.31
N PRO A 75 9.45 2.11 -5.13
CA PRO A 75 10.28 3.30 -4.92
C PRO A 75 10.05 3.98 -3.57
N PHE A 76 8.83 3.94 -3.02
CA PHE A 76 8.56 4.46 -1.67
C PHE A 76 9.33 3.69 -0.60
N HIS A 77 9.33 2.36 -0.68
CA HIS A 77 10.09 1.53 0.27
C HIS A 77 11.60 1.73 0.14
N VAL A 78 12.11 1.82 -1.09
CA VAL A 78 13.53 2.12 -1.34
C VAL A 78 13.90 3.51 -0.80
N TYR A 79 13.04 4.51 -1.02
CA TYR A 79 13.25 5.86 -0.50
C TYR A 79 13.29 5.87 1.03
N LEU A 80 12.35 5.18 1.69
CA LEU A 80 12.34 5.09 3.16
C LEU A 80 13.55 4.35 3.73
N THR A 81 14.06 3.30 3.08
CA THR A 81 15.22 2.54 3.58
C THR A 81 16.54 3.22 3.26
N ALA A 82 16.69 3.78 2.05
CA ALA A 82 17.93 4.44 1.62
C ALA A 82 18.18 5.75 2.37
N TYR A 83 17.12 6.47 2.73
CA TYR A 83 17.19 7.71 3.51
C TYR A 83 16.83 7.49 4.99
N TRP A 84 16.89 6.25 5.49
CA TRP A 84 16.69 5.98 6.92
C TRP A 84 17.92 6.39 7.73
N SER A 85 17.74 7.22 8.77
CA SER A 85 18.78 7.54 9.75
C SER A 85 18.22 7.53 11.17
N PRO A 86 18.91 6.91 12.14
CA PRO A 86 18.51 6.92 13.54
C PRO A 86 18.60 8.31 14.17
N GLU A 87 19.38 9.23 13.58
CA GLU A 87 19.57 10.60 14.07
C GLU A 87 18.57 11.60 13.46
N GLY A 88 17.70 11.16 12.55
CA GLY A 88 16.67 12.01 11.92
C GLY A 88 17.21 13.01 10.89
N GLY A 89 18.51 12.95 10.58
CA GLY A 89 19.25 13.96 9.81
C GLY A 89 19.21 13.84 8.29
N HIS A 90 18.11 13.37 7.70
CA HIS A 90 17.95 13.42 6.23
C HIS A 90 16.92 14.48 5.83
N ASN A 91 17.34 15.37 4.93
CA ASN A 91 16.47 16.29 4.22
C ASN A 91 15.62 15.49 3.22
N TYR A 92 14.49 14.97 3.67
CA TYR A 92 13.51 14.39 2.77
C TYR A 92 12.97 15.50 1.87
N GLU A 93 12.96 15.27 0.55
CA GLU A 93 12.18 16.15 -0.32
C GLU A 93 10.69 15.91 -0.04
N PRO A 94 9.95 16.92 0.46
CA PRO A 94 8.58 16.73 0.92
C PRO A 94 7.65 16.33 -0.22
N TYR A 95 7.90 16.84 -1.43
CA TYR A 95 7.15 16.46 -2.62
C TYR A 95 7.41 15.01 -3.02
N ALA A 96 8.64 14.52 -2.94
CA ALA A 96 8.94 13.12 -3.23
C ALA A 96 8.25 12.18 -2.23
N LEU A 97 8.31 12.51 -0.94
CA LEU A 97 7.63 11.73 0.11
C LEU A 97 6.11 11.72 -0.09
N LEU A 98 5.51 12.86 -0.45
CA LEU A 98 4.08 12.99 -0.72
C LEU A 98 3.65 12.13 -1.92
N TRP A 99 4.32 12.25 -3.07
CA TRP A 99 3.94 11.52 -4.28
C TRP A 99 4.15 10.02 -4.13
N LEU A 100 5.27 9.60 -3.55
CA LEU A 100 5.54 8.19 -3.27
C LEU A 100 4.59 7.62 -2.21
N GLY A 101 4.28 8.41 -1.17
CA GLY A 101 3.32 8.05 -0.13
C GLY A 101 1.88 7.91 -0.66
N LEU A 102 1.46 8.79 -1.57
CA LEU A 102 0.16 8.70 -2.23
C LEU A 102 0.01 7.39 -2.99
N VAL A 103 1.04 7.00 -3.76
CA VAL A 103 1.05 5.74 -4.51
C VAL A 103 0.96 4.54 -3.56
N MET A 104 1.71 4.55 -2.46
CA MET A 104 1.66 3.49 -1.45
C MET A 104 0.27 3.39 -0.78
N LEU A 105 -0.36 4.53 -0.48
CA LEU A 105 -1.69 4.56 0.15
C LEU A 105 -2.78 4.06 -0.80
N ILE A 106 -2.71 4.47 -2.08
CA ILE A 106 -3.57 3.93 -3.14
C ILE A 106 -3.39 2.42 -3.27
N HIS A 107 -2.14 1.92 -3.28
CA HIS A 107 -1.86 0.49 -3.37
C HIS A 107 -2.45 -0.30 -2.19
N GLY A 108 -2.29 0.20 -0.95
CA GLY A 108 -2.86 -0.42 0.24
C GLY A 108 -4.39 -0.51 0.17
N PHE A 109 -5.05 0.60 -0.21
CA PHE A 109 -6.51 0.65 -0.31
C PHE A 109 -7.05 -0.26 -1.43
N ILE A 110 -6.44 -0.21 -2.63
CA ILE A 110 -6.80 -1.10 -3.75
C ILE A 110 -6.58 -2.56 -3.37
N SER A 111 -5.49 -2.89 -2.66
CA SER A 111 -5.22 -4.28 -2.25
C SER A 111 -6.32 -4.84 -1.35
N THR A 112 -6.77 -4.08 -0.36
CA THR A 112 -7.88 -4.49 0.52
C THR A 112 -9.20 -4.59 -0.25
N LEU A 113 -9.52 -3.58 -1.05
CA LEU A 113 -10.74 -3.56 -1.86
C LEU A 113 -10.77 -4.71 -2.87
N SER A 114 -9.64 -5.04 -3.47
CA SER A 114 -9.50 -6.12 -4.43
C SER A 114 -9.77 -7.49 -3.79
N ALA A 115 -9.28 -7.72 -2.56
CA ALA A 115 -9.57 -8.94 -1.81
C ALA A 115 -11.06 -9.06 -1.47
N LEU A 116 -11.69 -7.95 -1.06
CA LEU A 116 -13.13 -7.90 -0.80
C LEU A 116 -13.95 -8.21 -2.04
N LEU A 117 -13.65 -7.57 -3.17
CA LEU A 117 -14.36 -7.78 -4.44
C LEU A 117 -14.17 -9.20 -4.98
N LEU A 118 -12.97 -9.76 -4.86
CA LEU A 118 -12.72 -11.15 -5.21
C LEU A 118 -13.54 -12.10 -4.32
N THR A 119 -13.61 -11.83 -3.03
CA THR A 119 -14.41 -12.63 -2.07
C THR A 119 -15.89 -12.56 -2.43
N LEU A 120 -16.38 -11.35 -2.70
CA LEU A 120 -17.74 -11.11 -3.14
C LEU A 120 -18.06 -11.85 -4.45
N GLU A 121 -17.16 -11.81 -5.45
CA GLU A 121 -17.32 -12.59 -6.69
C GLU A 121 -17.54 -14.08 -6.39
N ARG A 122 -16.72 -14.64 -5.50
CA ARG A 122 -16.77 -16.07 -5.14
C ARG A 122 -18.03 -16.40 -4.36
N CYS A 123 -18.46 -15.56 -3.43
CA CYS A 123 -19.74 -15.70 -2.75
C CYS A 123 -20.91 -15.68 -3.74
N LEU A 124 -20.96 -14.70 -4.64
CA LEU A 124 -22.01 -14.61 -5.67
C LEU A 124 -22.01 -15.84 -6.59
N ALA A 125 -20.83 -16.33 -7.00
CA ALA A 125 -20.71 -17.51 -7.85
C ALA A 125 -21.19 -18.81 -7.16
N LEU A 126 -21.17 -18.87 -5.83
CA LEU A 126 -21.68 -20.00 -5.05
C LEU A 126 -23.19 -19.90 -4.78
N THR A 127 -23.68 -18.70 -4.48
CA THR A 127 -25.08 -18.48 -4.10
C THR A 127 -26.04 -18.50 -5.29
N PHE A 128 -25.63 -18.00 -6.45
CA PHE A 128 -26.55 -17.84 -7.58
C PHE A 128 -26.65 -19.10 -8.47
N PRO A 129 -27.85 -19.44 -8.98
CA PRO A 129 -28.01 -20.55 -9.92
C PRO A 129 -27.26 -20.31 -11.24
N THR A 130 -26.94 -21.39 -11.95
CA THR A 130 -26.05 -21.42 -13.14
C THR A 130 -26.38 -20.39 -14.23
N HIS A 131 -27.66 -20.09 -14.45
CA HIS A 131 -28.08 -19.08 -15.44
C HIS A 131 -27.68 -17.64 -15.07
N TYR A 132 -27.59 -17.30 -13.77
CA TYR A 132 -27.10 -16.00 -13.32
C TYR A 132 -25.56 -15.92 -13.29
N LYS A 133 -24.86 -17.05 -13.20
CA LYS A 133 -23.39 -17.09 -13.16
C LYS A 133 -22.76 -16.49 -14.42
N PHE A 134 -23.35 -16.75 -15.60
CA PHE A 134 -22.89 -16.15 -16.85
C PHE A 134 -23.04 -14.63 -16.86
N ARG A 135 -24.19 -14.14 -16.36
CA ARG A 135 -24.43 -12.70 -16.24
C ARG A 135 -23.39 -12.10 -15.31
N ILE A 136 -23.18 -12.68 -14.11
CA ILE A 136 -22.19 -12.27 -13.11
C ILE A 136 -20.77 -12.22 -13.69
N ALA A 137 -20.31 -13.28 -14.35
CA ALA A 137 -18.98 -13.34 -14.95
C ALA A 137 -18.73 -12.23 -16.00
N LYS A 138 -19.79 -11.71 -16.64
CA LYS A 138 -19.69 -10.67 -17.67
C LYS A 138 -19.60 -9.24 -17.09
N TRP A 139 -20.44 -8.89 -16.11
CA TRP A 139 -20.49 -7.50 -15.58
C TRP A 139 -19.59 -7.27 -14.36
N PHE A 140 -19.35 -8.28 -13.54
CA PHE A 140 -18.59 -8.14 -12.29
C PHE A 140 -17.15 -7.63 -12.49
N PRO A 141 -16.42 -8.03 -13.55
CA PRO A 141 -15.12 -7.44 -13.86
C PRO A 141 -15.20 -5.92 -14.09
N TRP A 142 -16.22 -5.43 -14.81
CA TRP A 142 -16.42 -4.00 -15.06
C TRP A 142 -16.80 -3.25 -13.79
N PHE A 143 -17.65 -3.85 -12.95
CA PHE A 143 -17.96 -3.33 -11.63
C PHE A 143 -16.69 -3.20 -10.78
N THR A 144 -15.81 -4.21 -10.80
CA THR A 144 -14.52 -4.20 -10.09
C THR A 144 -13.63 -3.05 -10.56
N VAL A 145 -13.51 -2.84 -11.87
CA VAL A 145 -12.74 -1.72 -12.44
C VAL A 145 -13.33 -0.37 -12.00
N ALA A 146 -14.66 -0.22 -12.05
CA ALA A 146 -15.32 1.01 -11.60
C ALA A 146 -15.03 1.30 -10.11
N CYS A 147 -15.09 0.29 -9.24
CA CYS A 147 -14.73 0.43 -7.83
C CYS A 147 -13.27 0.87 -7.64
N PHE A 148 -12.33 0.36 -8.45
CA PHE A 148 -10.94 0.79 -8.38
C PHE A 148 -10.74 2.24 -8.81
N ILE A 149 -11.40 2.69 -9.88
CA ILE A 149 -11.34 4.08 -10.32
C ILE A 149 -11.88 5.01 -9.22
N LEU A 150 -13.05 4.68 -8.66
CA LEU A 150 -13.64 5.46 -7.57
C LEU A 150 -12.75 5.50 -6.33
N ALA A 151 -12.13 4.38 -5.98
CA ALA A 151 -11.18 4.28 -4.87
C ALA A 151 -9.95 5.17 -5.08
N ILE A 152 -9.36 5.15 -6.28
CA ILE A 152 -8.21 6.00 -6.61
C ILE A 152 -8.60 7.48 -6.50
N VAL A 153 -9.74 7.87 -7.08
CA VAL A 153 -10.23 9.25 -7.04
C VAL A 153 -10.51 9.69 -5.60
N PHE A 154 -11.16 8.84 -4.80
CA PHE A 154 -11.43 9.14 -3.40
C PHE A 154 -10.14 9.35 -2.60
N VAL A 155 -9.17 8.44 -2.74
CA VAL A 155 -7.88 8.56 -2.05
C VAL A 155 -7.14 9.82 -2.49
N ALA A 156 -7.00 10.06 -3.79
CA ALA A 156 -6.31 11.22 -4.32
C ALA A 156 -6.97 12.53 -3.86
N PHE A 157 -8.31 12.60 -3.87
CA PHE A 157 -9.05 13.77 -3.42
C PHE A 157 -8.82 14.07 -1.93
N ASN A 158 -8.83 13.05 -1.07
CA ASN A 158 -8.59 13.25 0.37
C ASN A 158 -7.14 13.72 0.62
N VAL A 159 -6.15 13.10 -0.02
CA VAL A 159 -4.75 13.53 0.13
C VAL A 159 -4.55 14.95 -0.38
N LEU A 160 -5.11 15.30 -1.55
CA LEU A 160 -4.98 16.66 -2.10
C LEU A 160 -5.65 17.72 -1.23
N ARG A 161 -6.73 17.38 -0.52
CA ARG A 161 -7.41 18.29 0.41
C ARG A 161 -6.60 18.55 1.69
N GLU A 162 -5.78 17.60 2.09
CA GLU A 162 -4.92 17.71 3.27
C GLU A 162 -3.62 18.49 2.99
N ILE A 163 -3.27 18.75 1.73
CA ILE A 163 -2.11 19.57 1.37
C ILE A 163 -2.48 21.05 1.58
N PRO A 164 -1.84 21.77 2.52
CA PRO A 164 -2.00 23.22 2.61
C PRO A 164 -1.45 23.86 1.32
N LEU A 165 -2.31 24.56 0.59
CA LEU A 165 -1.97 25.29 -0.64
C LEU A 165 -1.08 26.53 -0.38
N ASP A 166 -0.86 26.91 0.88
CA ASP A 166 -0.04 28.06 1.28
C ASP A 166 1.43 27.68 1.46
N VAL A 167 2.15 27.54 0.35
CA VAL A 167 3.64 27.47 0.36
C VAL A 167 4.27 28.87 0.24
N GLU A 168 3.45 29.93 0.13
CA GLU A 168 3.91 31.26 -0.29
C GLU A 168 4.47 32.16 0.83
N LYS A 169 4.52 31.72 2.10
CA LYS A 169 4.97 32.59 3.20
C LYS A 169 5.89 31.89 4.19
N GLY A 170 7.13 31.61 3.75
CA GLY A 170 8.34 31.60 4.61
C GLY A 170 8.24 30.93 5.98
N HIS A 171 7.40 29.91 6.15
CA HIS A 171 7.23 29.23 7.43
C HIS A 171 8.39 28.25 7.62
N PRO A 172 9.04 28.25 8.81
CA PRO A 172 10.19 27.40 9.05
C PRO A 172 9.78 25.92 8.92
N TYR A 173 10.49 25.24 8.02
CA TYR A 173 10.32 23.86 7.55
C TYR A 173 10.14 22.77 8.62
N GLY A 174 10.34 23.07 9.92
CA GLY A 174 10.17 22.13 11.03
C GLY A 174 8.71 21.78 11.37
N GLN A 175 7.72 22.62 11.03
CA GLN A 175 6.30 22.33 11.33
C GLN A 175 5.62 21.43 10.28
N TYR A 176 6.04 21.48 9.02
CA TYR A 176 5.54 20.56 7.99
C TYR A 176 5.98 19.12 8.23
N GLN A 177 7.09 18.89 8.94
CA GLN A 177 7.49 17.55 9.36
C GLN A 177 6.54 16.99 10.43
N GLN A 178 5.83 17.85 11.18
CA GLN A 178 4.79 17.49 12.15
C GLN A 178 3.40 17.27 11.50
N ASP A 179 3.09 17.99 10.42
CA ASP A 179 1.82 17.86 9.68
C ASP A 179 1.85 16.83 8.54
N ILE A 180 3.01 16.61 7.91
CA ILE A 180 3.23 15.46 7.01
C ILE A 180 3.41 14.19 7.84
N SER A 181 3.93 14.28 9.08
CA SER A 181 3.71 13.23 10.08
C SER A 181 2.28 13.21 10.64
N GLY A 182 1.38 14.08 10.19
CA GLY A 182 -0.08 13.94 10.23
C GLY A 182 -0.60 12.93 9.20
N GLY A 183 -0.12 13.00 7.96
CA GLY A 183 -0.36 11.97 6.92
C GLY A 183 0.38 10.65 7.20
N LEU A 184 1.59 10.73 7.77
CA LEU A 184 2.32 9.60 8.35
C LEU A 184 1.73 9.18 9.72
N ARG A 185 0.96 10.04 10.41
CA ARG A 185 0.07 9.66 11.52
C ARG A 185 -1.15 8.95 10.99
N LEU A 186 -1.63 9.16 9.76
CA LEU A 186 -2.60 8.22 9.20
C LEU A 186 -1.97 6.83 9.08
N TYR A 187 -0.72 6.74 8.62
CA TYR A 187 0.03 5.49 8.58
C TYR A 187 0.36 4.91 9.98
N GLN A 188 0.76 5.73 10.95
CA GLN A 188 1.05 5.32 12.33
C GLN A 188 -0.21 5.12 13.18
N VAL A 189 -1.35 5.76 12.89
CA VAL A 189 -2.65 5.53 13.55
C VAL A 189 -3.30 4.29 12.99
N ILE A 190 -3.07 3.94 11.71
CA ILE A 190 -3.41 2.61 11.19
C ILE A 190 -2.56 1.55 11.90
N ASP A 191 -1.24 1.74 12.07
CA ASP A 191 -0.35 0.79 12.78
C ASP A 191 -0.64 0.70 14.30
N HIS A 192 -0.86 1.83 14.99
CA HIS A 192 -1.16 1.87 16.43
C HIS A 192 -2.55 1.33 16.77
N ARG A 193 -3.55 1.42 15.87
CA ARG A 193 -4.88 0.86 16.14
C ARG A 193 -4.94 -0.66 15.90
N THR A 194 -4.04 -1.24 15.12
CA THR A 194 -3.91 -2.71 15.00
C THR A 194 -3.23 -3.36 16.21
N LEU A 195 -2.48 -2.60 17.02
CA LEU A 195 -1.84 -3.09 18.26
C LEU A 195 -2.70 -2.90 19.52
N VAL A 196 -3.88 -2.28 19.42
CA VAL A 196 -4.80 -2.04 20.56
C VAL A 196 -6.07 -2.91 20.46
N ILE A 197 -6.13 -3.83 19.50
CA ILE A 197 -7.13 -4.91 19.47
C ILE A 197 -6.40 -6.25 19.68
N SER A 198 -5.88 -6.42 20.89
CA SER A 198 -5.57 -7.71 21.51
C SER A 198 -5.68 -7.56 23.02
#